data_AF-A0A067C6J8-F1
#
_entry.id   AF-A0A067C6J8-F1
#
_cell.length_a   1.000
_cell.length_b   1.000
_cell.length_c   1.000
_cell.angle_alpha   90.00
_cell.angle_beta   90.00
_cell.angle_gamma   90.00
#
_symmetry.space_group_name_H-M   'P 1'
#
loop_
_entity.id
_entity.type
_entity.pdbx_description
1 polymer ?
#
loop_
_entity_poly.entity_id
_entity_poly.type
_entity_poly.pdbx_seq_one_letter_code
_entity_poly.pdbx_strand_id
1 'polypeptide(L)'
;MPPGDWSYAIVLGDPTAIVLKDAWVASLYYLDIWINITNFGVATMQIQVSDDLGLVLQGVLYMSRTVWFAYWGLCLVSYGLKRWEKQHVFSEVDPTVLAIAVTVYGPAFVFMLEYIADCSRMYHALFYCLVPTDLQSQESEAALVCIIYTLTTLSIPLAYGLVAGCVRRPRPIPADCSSVRYNSVKSAALFQASKALHMATPRPARGGTIYHAMELNPRLKCCPTISLRGTDCFLLCYCNGVLIERLRLSLLSGINFERAVIPHSKAPSRYVVNELRATVSSVPKECGPVLPPKRSYEIRMSLEPSVWCI
;
A
#
# COMPACT_ATOMS: atom_id res chain seq x y z
N MET A 1 14.24 -33.47 6.68
CA MET A 1 12.80 -33.32 6.99
C MET A 1 12.37 -34.55 7.78
N PRO A 2 11.52 -34.43 8.81
CA PRO A 2 11.02 -35.60 9.53
C PRO A 2 10.25 -36.55 8.59
N PRO A 3 10.35 -37.88 8.78
CA PRO A 3 9.55 -38.84 8.04
C PRO A 3 8.08 -38.77 8.46
N GLY A 4 7.16 -38.82 7.50
CA GLY A 4 5.72 -38.78 7.75
C GLY A 4 4.93 -38.31 6.53
N ASP A 5 3.60 -38.29 6.66
CA ASP A 5 2.70 -37.81 5.61
C ASP A 5 2.66 -36.28 5.63
N TRP A 6 3.12 -35.68 4.53
CA TRP A 6 3.17 -34.23 4.38
C TRP A 6 1.93 -33.70 3.68
N SER A 7 1.34 -32.64 4.23
CA SER A 7 0.30 -31.87 3.57
C SER A 7 0.61 -30.39 3.61
N TYR A 8 0.23 -29.68 2.55
CA TYR A 8 0.57 -28.26 2.36
C TYR A 8 -0.71 -27.47 2.14
N ALA A 9 -0.85 -26.35 2.84
CA ALA A 9 -1.94 -25.40 2.62
C ALA A 9 -1.36 -24.03 2.27
N ILE A 10 -1.84 -23.45 1.18
CA ILE A 10 -1.48 -22.09 0.77
C ILE A 10 -2.57 -21.12 1.17
N VAL A 11 -2.17 -20.04 1.84
CA VAL A 11 -3.05 -18.94 2.21
C VAL A 11 -2.61 -17.73 1.40
N LEU A 12 -3.43 -17.38 0.40
CA LEU A 12 -3.15 -16.27 -0.51
C LEU A 12 -3.39 -14.93 0.19
N GLY A 13 -2.50 -13.97 -0.09
CA GLY A 13 -2.64 -12.58 0.33
C GLY A 13 -3.69 -11.84 -0.50
N ASP A 14 -3.91 -10.57 -0.15
CA ASP A 14 -4.81 -9.67 -0.86
C ASP A 14 -4.11 -9.07 -2.10
N PRO A 15 -4.58 -9.37 -3.33
CA PRO A 15 -3.97 -8.84 -4.55
C PRO A 15 -4.29 -7.35 -4.78
N THR A 16 -5.18 -6.73 -4.01
CA THR A 16 -5.66 -5.36 -4.24
C THR A 16 -4.50 -4.37 -4.39
N ALA A 17 -3.47 -4.46 -3.54
CA ALA A 17 -2.32 -3.55 -3.60
C ALA A 17 -1.50 -3.66 -4.91
N ILE A 18 -1.58 -4.80 -5.62
CA ILE A 18 -0.92 -5.01 -6.92
C ILE A 18 -1.62 -4.19 -8.01
N VAL A 19 -2.95 -4.13 -7.97
CA VAL A 19 -3.76 -3.33 -8.89
C VAL A 19 -3.59 -1.85 -8.58
N LEU A 20 -3.60 -1.49 -7.29
CA LEU A 20 -3.49 -0.09 -6.86
C LEU A 20 -2.13 0.56 -7.16
N LYS A 21 -1.05 -0.24 -7.27
CA LYS A 21 0.28 0.28 -7.66
C LYS A 21 0.42 0.52 -9.17
N ASP A 22 -0.54 0.08 -9.99
CA ASP A 22 -0.49 0.28 -11.43
C ASP A 22 -0.95 1.70 -11.78
N ALA A 23 -0.02 2.52 -12.26
CA ALA A 23 -0.27 3.91 -12.61
C ALA A 23 -1.28 4.04 -13.78
N TRP A 24 -1.36 3.05 -14.66
CA TRP A 24 -2.31 3.07 -15.77
C TRP A 24 -3.74 2.87 -15.26
N VAL A 25 -3.95 1.86 -14.42
CA VAL A 25 -5.26 1.59 -13.80
C VAL A 25 -5.72 2.80 -12.99
N ALA A 26 -4.85 3.36 -12.15
CA ALA A 26 -5.17 4.55 -11.36
C ALA A 26 -5.50 5.77 -12.25
N SER A 27 -4.80 5.95 -13.38
CA SER A 27 -5.06 7.05 -14.32
C SER A 27 -6.39 6.86 -15.06
N LEU A 28 -6.75 5.64 -15.44
CA LEU A 28 -8.04 5.37 -16.07
C LEU A 28 -9.22 5.69 -15.14
N TYR A 29 -9.15 5.31 -13.87
CA TYR A 29 -10.19 5.65 -12.89
C TYR A 29 -10.22 7.15 -12.56
N TYR A 30 -9.06 7.81 -12.50
CA TYR A 30 -9.00 9.26 -12.40
C TYR A 30 -9.72 9.93 -13.59
N LEU A 31 -9.41 9.51 -14.82
CA LEU A 31 -10.03 10.02 -16.03
C LEU A 31 -11.53 9.72 -16.11
N ASP A 32 -11.98 8.54 -15.68
CA ASP A 32 -13.41 8.20 -15.62
C ASP A 32 -14.21 9.21 -14.79
N ILE A 33 -13.70 9.60 -13.62
CA ILE A 33 -14.35 10.58 -12.76
C ILE A 33 -14.35 11.97 -13.41
N TRP A 34 -13.26 12.32 -14.10
CA TRP A 34 -13.14 13.60 -14.81
C TRP A 34 -14.01 13.71 -16.05
N ILE A 35 -14.19 12.63 -16.80
CA ILE A 35 -15.13 12.57 -17.93
C ILE A 35 -16.56 12.65 -17.41
N ASN A 36 -16.84 12.05 -16.26
CA ASN A 36 -18.16 12.04 -15.60
C ASN A 36 -18.28 13.09 -14.48
N ILE A 37 -17.76 14.30 -14.72
CA ILE A 37 -17.67 15.36 -13.70
C ILE A 37 -19.03 15.91 -13.27
N THR A 38 -20.02 15.87 -14.15
CA THR A 38 -21.41 16.27 -13.86
C THR A 38 -22.02 15.37 -12.79
N ASN A 39 -21.85 14.06 -12.92
CA ASN A 39 -22.28 13.08 -11.93
C ASN A 39 -21.57 13.27 -10.58
N PHE A 40 -20.31 13.73 -10.60
CA PHE A 40 -19.59 14.12 -9.39
C PHE A 40 -20.22 15.35 -8.72
N GLY A 41 -20.51 16.41 -9.49
CA GLY A 41 -21.24 17.58 -8.98
C GLY A 41 -22.60 17.20 -8.38
N VAL A 42 -23.39 16.39 -9.08
CA VAL A 42 -24.69 15.90 -8.60
C VAL A 42 -24.54 15.12 -7.29
N ALA A 43 -23.56 14.21 -7.19
CA ALA A 43 -23.33 13.45 -5.95
C ALA A 43 -22.95 14.36 -4.77
N THR A 44 -22.16 15.42 -5.01
CA THR A 44 -21.85 16.40 -3.95
C THR A 44 -23.08 17.20 -3.51
N MET A 45 -23.94 17.61 -4.46
CA MET A 45 -25.20 18.29 -4.15
C MET A 45 -26.18 17.37 -3.40
N GLN A 46 -26.22 16.08 -3.75
CA GLN A 46 -27.05 15.09 -3.06
C GLN A 46 -26.70 14.99 -1.58
N ILE A 47 -25.42 15.07 -1.23
CA ILE A 47 -24.95 15.01 0.16
C ILE A 47 -25.36 16.26 0.95
N GLN A 48 -25.38 17.44 0.32
CA GLN A 48 -25.61 18.72 1.00
C GLN A 48 -27.07 19.15 1.07
N VAL A 49 -27.86 18.85 0.03
CA VAL A 49 -29.20 19.43 -0.14
C VAL A 49 -30.31 18.42 0.07
N SER A 50 -30.01 17.12 0.04
CA SER A 50 -31.06 16.10 0.11
C SER A 50 -31.50 15.83 1.54
N ASP A 51 -32.80 15.98 1.80
CA ASP A 51 -33.44 15.50 3.02
C ASP A 51 -33.65 13.97 3.02
N ASP A 52 -33.56 13.33 1.84
CA ASP A 52 -33.71 11.88 1.69
C ASP A 52 -32.38 11.14 1.96
N LEU A 53 -32.37 10.34 3.03
CA LEU A 53 -31.23 9.52 3.43
C LEU A 53 -30.75 8.56 2.31
N GLY A 54 -31.66 8.09 1.45
CA GLY A 54 -31.31 7.23 0.32
C GLY A 54 -30.44 7.94 -0.71
N LEU A 55 -30.79 9.20 -1.03
CA LEU A 55 -30.01 10.04 -1.95
C LEU A 55 -28.67 10.45 -1.33
N VAL A 56 -28.65 10.76 -0.02
CA VAL A 56 -27.39 11.04 0.70
C VAL A 56 -26.48 9.81 0.68
N LEU A 57 -27.00 8.62 0.96
CA LEU A 57 -26.21 7.38 0.93
C LEU A 57 -25.68 7.08 -0.48
N GLN A 58 -26.50 7.28 -1.51
CA GLN A 58 -26.07 7.13 -2.91
C GLN A 58 -24.93 8.11 -3.24
N GLY A 59 -25.05 9.38 -2.82
CA GLY A 59 -23.99 10.37 -2.95
C GLY A 59 -22.71 9.94 -2.25
N VAL A 60 -22.79 9.48 -0.99
CA VAL A 60 -21.65 8.96 -0.22
C VAL A 60 -20.98 7.77 -0.92
N LEU A 61 -21.76 6.80 -1.39
CA LEU A 61 -21.25 5.64 -2.11
C LEU A 61 -20.57 6.04 -3.42
N TYR A 62 -21.13 6.99 -4.17
CA TYR A 62 -20.50 7.52 -5.37
C TYR A 62 -19.17 8.21 -5.06
N MET A 63 -19.12 8.97 -3.96
CA MET A 63 -17.92 9.68 -3.49
C MET A 63 -16.81 8.73 -3.03
N SER A 64 -17.11 7.47 -2.69
CA SER A 64 -16.07 6.47 -2.39
C SER A 64 -15.07 6.27 -3.54
N ARG A 65 -15.49 6.53 -4.80
CA ARG A 65 -14.61 6.41 -5.98
C ARG A 65 -13.47 7.44 -5.98
N THR A 66 -13.56 8.49 -5.17
CA THR A 66 -12.51 9.51 -5.02
C THR A 66 -11.22 8.97 -4.38
N VAL A 67 -11.25 7.76 -3.79
CA VAL A 67 -10.03 7.04 -3.37
C VAL A 67 -9.00 6.91 -4.50
N TRP A 68 -9.46 6.85 -5.75
CA TRP A 68 -8.57 6.78 -6.91
C TRP A 68 -7.72 8.04 -7.09
N PHE A 69 -8.18 9.21 -6.64
CA PHE A 69 -7.36 10.43 -6.62
C PHE A 69 -6.14 10.27 -5.72
N ALA A 70 -6.34 9.69 -4.53
CA ALA A 70 -5.24 9.40 -3.61
C ALA A 70 -4.26 8.38 -4.20
N TYR A 71 -4.75 7.28 -4.78
CA TYR A 71 -3.88 6.27 -5.39
C TYR A 71 -3.11 6.79 -6.61
N TRP A 72 -3.76 7.58 -7.46
CA TRP A 72 -3.13 8.24 -8.60
C TRP A 72 -2.01 9.18 -8.14
N GLY A 73 -2.28 10.03 -7.13
CA GLY A 73 -1.27 10.89 -6.52
C GLY A 73 -0.09 10.11 -5.93
N LEU A 74 -0.36 9.00 -5.24
CA LEU A 74 0.69 8.10 -4.72
C LEU A 74 1.51 7.44 -5.83
N CYS A 75 0.92 7.13 -6.99
CA CYS A 75 1.64 6.61 -8.16
C CYS A 75 2.56 7.67 -8.76
N LEU A 76 2.08 8.91 -8.92
CA LEU A 76 2.91 10.02 -9.40
C LEU A 76 4.09 10.31 -8.47
N VAL A 77 3.84 10.35 -7.16
CA VAL A 77 4.89 10.57 -6.17
C VAL A 77 5.85 9.38 -6.12
N SER A 78 5.38 8.15 -6.25
CA SER A 78 6.25 6.97 -6.41
C SER A 78 7.21 7.11 -7.60
N TYR A 79 6.70 7.56 -8.75
CA TYR A 79 7.50 7.82 -9.94
C TYR A 79 8.54 8.93 -9.69
N GLY A 80 8.13 10.05 -9.10
CA GLY A 80 9.02 11.17 -8.75
C GLY A 80 10.11 10.77 -7.75
N LEU A 81 9.74 10.10 -6.65
CA LEU A 81 10.68 9.63 -5.62
C LEU A 81 11.72 8.68 -6.19
N LYS A 82 11.34 7.81 -7.13
CA LYS A 82 12.27 6.98 -7.88
C LYS A 82 13.17 7.85 -8.77
N ARG A 83 12.62 8.79 -9.53
CA ARG A 83 13.40 9.64 -10.44
C ARG A 83 14.49 10.44 -9.71
N TRP A 84 14.23 10.88 -8.48
CA TRP A 84 15.19 11.62 -7.64
C TRP A 84 15.92 10.78 -6.59
N GLU A 85 15.74 9.46 -6.57
CA GLU A 85 16.33 8.54 -5.58
C GLU A 85 16.01 8.88 -4.10
N LYS A 86 14.89 9.56 -3.85
CA LYS A 86 14.45 10.00 -2.51
C LYS A 86 13.45 9.05 -1.85
N GLN A 87 13.46 7.76 -2.20
CA GLN A 87 12.53 6.76 -1.66
C GLN A 87 12.56 6.62 -0.12
N HIS A 88 13.67 7.01 0.51
CA HIS A 88 13.83 6.99 1.97
C HIS A 88 13.02 8.07 2.69
N VAL A 89 12.69 9.18 2.00
CA VAL A 89 11.97 10.34 2.56
C VAL A 89 10.48 10.04 2.76
N PHE A 90 9.96 9.01 2.09
CA PHE A 90 8.53 8.69 2.13
C PHE A 90 8.27 7.40 2.91
N SER A 91 7.25 7.42 3.75
CA SER A 91 6.72 6.22 4.39
C SER A 91 5.61 5.61 3.56
N GLU A 92 5.70 4.29 3.33
CA GLU A 92 4.62 3.52 2.73
C GLU A 92 3.31 3.71 3.50
N VAL A 93 2.22 3.82 2.75
CA VAL A 93 0.86 3.90 3.26
C VAL A 93 0.17 2.56 3.05
N ASP A 94 -0.58 2.11 4.05
CA ASP A 94 -1.44 0.95 3.93
C ASP A 94 -2.66 1.31 3.05
N PRO A 95 -2.90 0.60 1.93
CA PRO A 95 -3.99 0.94 1.01
C PRO A 95 -5.36 0.82 1.66
N THR A 96 -5.56 -0.12 2.59
CA THR A 96 -6.86 -0.30 3.25
C THR A 96 -7.16 0.84 4.23
N VAL A 97 -6.15 1.28 4.99
CA VAL A 97 -6.27 2.45 5.85
C VAL A 97 -6.54 3.70 5.03
N LEU A 98 -5.85 3.86 3.89
CA LEU A 98 -6.06 4.99 2.99
C LEU A 98 -7.48 5.01 2.41
N ALA A 99 -7.97 3.86 1.94
CA ALA A 99 -9.33 3.75 1.42
C ALA A 99 -10.38 4.14 2.46
N ILE A 100 -10.26 3.63 3.69
CA ILE A 100 -11.16 3.97 4.80
C ILE A 100 -11.08 5.48 5.09
N ALA A 101 -9.86 6.02 5.21
CA ALA A 101 -9.64 7.43 5.52
C ALA A 101 -10.28 8.35 4.48
N VAL A 102 -10.07 8.11 3.19
CA VAL A 102 -10.65 8.93 2.11
C VAL A 102 -12.16 8.74 2.00
N THR A 103 -12.67 7.52 2.20
CA THR A 103 -14.12 7.25 2.15
C THR A 103 -14.88 7.95 3.26
N VAL A 104 -14.28 8.12 4.45
CA VAL A 104 -14.88 8.84 5.57
C VAL A 104 -14.65 10.35 5.44
N TYR A 105 -13.41 10.75 5.14
CA TYR A 105 -13.03 12.15 4.99
C TYR A 105 -13.80 12.84 3.87
N GLY A 106 -14.01 12.14 2.77
CA GLY A 106 -14.61 12.72 1.57
C GLY A 106 -16.00 13.32 1.80
N PRO A 107 -16.98 12.53 2.28
CA PRO A 107 -18.29 13.02 2.69
C PRO A 107 -18.22 14.01 3.85
N ALA A 108 -17.37 13.75 4.86
CA ALA A 108 -17.23 14.66 6.01
C ALA A 108 -16.76 16.06 5.59
N PHE A 109 -15.86 16.14 4.60
CA PHE A 109 -15.41 17.39 4.00
C PHE A 109 -16.58 18.11 3.31
N VAL A 110 -17.38 17.41 2.52
CA VAL A 110 -18.56 17.98 1.84
C VAL A 110 -19.60 18.50 2.85
N PHE A 111 -19.86 17.77 3.94
CA PHE A 111 -20.71 18.23 5.02
C PHE A 111 -20.14 19.46 5.73
N MET A 112 -18.83 19.49 6.04
CA MET A 112 -18.22 20.67 6.66
C MET A 112 -18.34 21.93 5.79
N LEU A 113 -18.28 21.79 4.46
CA LEU A 113 -18.45 22.91 3.54
C LEU A 113 -19.84 23.55 3.66
N GLU A 114 -20.86 22.80 4.08
CA GLU A 114 -22.21 23.31 4.34
C GLU A 114 -22.29 24.05 5.68
N TYR A 115 -21.74 23.46 6.75
CA TYR A 115 -21.83 24.01 8.11
C TYR A 115 -21.05 25.31 8.33
N ILE A 116 -19.99 25.56 7.56
CA ILE A 116 -19.16 26.76 7.69
C ILE A 116 -19.59 27.79 6.64
N ALA A 117 -20.22 28.88 7.08
CA ALA A 117 -20.79 29.91 6.20
C ALA A 117 -19.79 30.50 5.18
N ASP A 118 -18.51 30.65 5.56
CA ASP A 118 -17.46 31.12 4.65
C ASP A 118 -17.06 30.06 3.63
N CYS A 119 -17.01 28.79 4.02
CA CYS A 119 -16.73 27.68 3.12
C CYS A 119 -17.88 27.45 2.13
N SER A 120 -19.13 27.56 2.59
CA SER A 120 -20.32 27.49 1.74
C SER A 120 -20.31 28.61 0.70
N ARG A 121 -19.97 29.85 1.07
CA ARG A 121 -19.81 30.96 0.12
C ARG A 121 -18.70 30.71 -0.89
N MET A 122 -17.54 30.24 -0.45
CA MET A 122 -16.45 29.85 -1.35
C MET A 122 -16.88 28.75 -2.31
N TYR A 123 -17.61 27.75 -1.81
CA TYR A 123 -18.08 26.60 -2.58
C TYR A 123 -19.13 27.00 -3.64
N HIS A 124 -20.10 27.83 -3.27
CA HIS A 124 -21.05 28.43 -4.22
C HIS A 124 -20.31 29.29 -5.26
N ALA A 125 -19.34 30.11 -4.84
CA ALA A 125 -18.55 30.89 -5.77
C ALA A 125 -17.82 30.00 -6.78
N LEU A 126 -17.26 28.86 -6.36
CA LEU A 126 -16.57 27.92 -7.25
C LEU A 126 -17.49 27.32 -8.32
N PHE A 127 -18.76 27.07 -8.00
CA PHE A 127 -19.74 26.55 -8.97
C PHE A 127 -20.18 27.58 -10.02
N TYR A 128 -20.15 28.87 -9.69
CA TYR A 128 -20.70 29.93 -10.53
C TYR A 128 -19.65 30.90 -11.10
N CYS A 129 -18.39 30.83 -10.66
CA CYS A 129 -17.36 31.82 -11.03
C CYS A 129 -17.03 31.82 -12.53
N LEU A 130 -17.12 30.66 -13.21
CA LEU A 130 -16.86 30.53 -14.64
C LEU A 130 -18.14 30.55 -15.48
N VAL A 131 -19.32 30.56 -14.84
CA VAL A 131 -20.61 30.53 -15.53
C VAL A 131 -21.05 31.98 -15.81
N PRO A 132 -21.34 32.33 -17.07
CA PRO A 132 -21.89 33.64 -17.43
C PRO A 132 -23.17 33.92 -16.64
N THR A 133 -23.36 35.17 -16.19
CA THR A 133 -24.49 35.59 -15.34
C THR A 133 -25.86 35.24 -15.92
N ASP A 134 -25.97 35.16 -17.24
CA ASP A 134 -27.21 34.87 -17.95
C ASP A 134 -27.60 33.37 -17.93
N LEU A 135 -26.65 32.48 -17.60
CA LEU A 135 -26.83 31.02 -17.61
C LEU A 135 -26.72 30.38 -16.20
N GLN A 136 -26.53 31.19 -15.15
CA GLN A 136 -26.34 30.70 -13.77
C GLN A 136 -27.53 29.92 -13.21
N SER A 137 -28.74 30.07 -13.77
CA SER A 137 -29.92 29.30 -13.37
C SER A 137 -30.00 27.92 -14.04
N GLN A 138 -29.22 27.67 -15.08
CA GLN A 138 -29.33 26.48 -15.93
C GLN A 138 -28.05 25.63 -15.94
N GLU A 139 -26.89 26.25 -15.71
CA GLU A 139 -25.59 25.58 -15.77
C GLU A 139 -24.80 25.74 -14.46
N SER A 140 -24.02 24.71 -14.11
CA SER A 140 -23.13 24.71 -12.94
C SER A 140 -21.76 24.19 -13.34
N GLU A 141 -20.70 24.87 -12.89
CA GLU A 141 -19.33 24.51 -13.22
C GLU A 141 -18.76 23.55 -12.16
N ALA A 142 -18.73 22.25 -12.48
CA ALA A 142 -18.24 21.22 -11.56
C ALA A 142 -16.71 21.05 -11.59
N ALA A 143 -15.99 21.62 -12.57
CA ALA A 143 -14.56 21.38 -12.74
C ALA A 143 -13.70 21.94 -11.62
N LEU A 144 -13.92 23.19 -11.21
CA LEU A 144 -13.16 23.82 -10.13
C LEU A 144 -13.34 23.08 -8.80
N VAL A 145 -14.57 22.64 -8.52
CA VAL A 145 -14.90 21.87 -7.32
C VAL A 145 -14.16 20.53 -7.34
N CYS A 146 -14.18 19.83 -8.48
CA CYS A 146 -13.43 18.58 -8.65
C CYS A 146 -11.92 18.77 -8.49
N ILE A 147 -11.34 19.88 -9.00
CA ILE A 147 -9.90 20.19 -8.83
C ILE A 147 -9.56 20.35 -7.36
N ILE A 148 -10.29 21.19 -6.62
CA ILE A 148 -10.03 21.43 -5.20
C ILE A 148 -10.21 20.13 -4.42
N TYR A 149 -11.27 19.39 -4.69
CA TYR A 149 -11.53 18.11 -4.05
C TYR A 149 -10.41 17.08 -4.31
N THR A 150 -9.93 17.02 -5.55
CA THR A 150 -8.78 16.21 -5.96
C THR A 150 -7.55 16.61 -5.15
N LEU A 151 -7.17 17.90 -5.17
CA LEU A 151 -6.00 18.39 -4.44
C LEU A 151 -6.07 18.08 -2.94
N THR A 152 -7.22 18.29 -2.32
CA THR A 152 -7.45 17.98 -0.90
C THR A 152 -7.28 16.49 -0.63
N THR A 153 -7.87 15.63 -1.48
CA THR A 153 -7.77 14.16 -1.36
C THR A 153 -6.33 13.67 -1.57
N LEU A 154 -5.57 14.28 -2.47
CA LEU A 154 -4.15 13.98 -2.67
C LEU A 154 -3.30 14.44 -1.48
N SER A 155 -3.64 15.57 -0.86
CA SER A 155 -2.82 16.14 0.22
C SER A 155 -2.68 15.21 1.42
N ILE A 156 -3.71 14.42 1.76
CA ILE A 156 -3.74 13.54 2.93
C ILE A 156 -2.68 12.44 2.88
N PRO A 157 -2.67 11.52 1.89
CA PRO A 157 -1.67 10.45 1.82
C PRO A 157 -0.26 11.01 1.63
N LEU A 158 -0.12 12.15 0.95
CA LEU A 158 1.17 12.80 0.73
C LEU A 158 1.73 13.42 2.01
N ALA A 159 0.91 14.18 2.74
CA ALA A 159 1.27 14.74 4.03
C ALA A 159 1.60 13.62 5.02
N TYR A 160 0.77 12.57 5.10
CA TYR A 160 1.05 11.42 5.95
C TYR A 160 2.38 10.75 5.58
N GLY A 161 2.58 10.41 4.30
CA GLY A 161 3.79 9.70 3.87
C GLY A 161 5.08 10.52 4.05
N LEU A 162 5.02 11.83 3.83
CA LEU A 162 6.14 12.75 4.05
C LEU A 162 6.40 12.99 5.53
N VAL A 163 5.38 13.32 6.33
CA VAL A 163 5.53 13.57 7.77
C VAL A 163 6.00 12.30 8.46
N ALA A 164 5.38 11.14 8.20
CA ALA A 164 5.82 9.88 8.75
C ALA A 164 7.23 9.50 8.29
N GLY A 165 7.62 9.88 7.07
CA GLY A 165 8.96 9.68 6.54
C GLY A 165 10.02 10.59 7.16
N CYS A 166 9.71 11.84 7.45
CA CYS A 166 10.59 12.81 8.11
C CYS A 166 10.71 12.56 9.62
N VAL A 167 9.62 12.14 10.27
CA VAL A 167 9.57 11.84 11.71
C VAL A 167 10.05 10.42 12.03
N ARG A 168 10.46 9.64 11.01
CA ARG A 168 11.04 8.31 11.20
C ARG A 168 12.30 8.40 12.05
N ARG A 169 12.14 8.14 13.35
CA ARG A 169 13.22 7.61 14.17
C ARG A 169 13.61 6.25 13.58
N PRO A 170 14.90 5.86 13.58
CA PRO A 170 15.31 4.51 13.21
C PRO A 170 14.53 3.52 14.07
N ARG A 171 13.48 2.92 13.49
CA ARG A 171 12.69 1.92 14.20
C ARG A 171 13.61 0.71 14.40
N PRO A 172 13.69 0.13 15.60
CA PRO A 172 14.36 -1.14 15.76
C PRO A 172 13.71 -2.12 14.78
N ILE A 173 14.54 -2.65 13.89
CA ILE A 173 14.07 -3.53 12.81
C ILE A 173 13.34 -4.70 13.48
N PRO A 174 12.07 -4.95 13.16
CA PRO A 174 11.30 -5.99 13.83
C PRO A 174 12.03 -7.33 13.71
N ALA A 175 12.34 -7.94 14.85
CA ALA A 175 13.03 -9.22 14.91
C ALA A 175 12.28 -10.33 14.14
N ASP A 176 10.97 -10.16 13.96
CA ASP A 176 10.10 -11.14 13.32
C ASP A 176 9.24 -10.53 12.18
N CYS A 177 9.90 -10.19 11.06
CA CYS A 177 9.24 -9.79 9.81
C CYS A 177 8.43 -10.95 9.17
N SER A 178 8.59 -12.17 9.67
CA SER A 178 7.85 -13.35 9.21
C SER A 178 6.49 -13.50 9.90
N SER A 179 6.24 -12.72 10.96
CA SER A 179 4.99 -12.74 11.71
C SER A 179 3.82 -12.26 10.88
N VAL A 180 2.69 -12.93 11.08
CA VAL A 180 1.39 -12.59 10.48
C VAL A 180 0.88 -11.22 10.96
N ARG A 181 1.31 -10.78 12.15
CA ARG A 181 1.00 -9.44 12.68
C ARG A 181 1.76 -8.33 11.94
N TYR A 182 2.86 -8.66 11.26
CA TYR A 182 3.60 -7.73 10.40
C TYR A 182 2.99 -7.70 8.99
N ASN A 183 1.67 -7.55 8.91
CA ASN A 183 0.92 -7.48 7.67
C ASN A 183 -0.03 -6.26 7.68
N SER A 184 -0.63 -5.94 6.52
CA SER A 184 -1.62 -4.85 6.38
C SER A 184 -2.76 -4.99 7.39
N VAL A 185 -3.39 -3.87 7.77
CA VAL A 185 -4.41 -3.86 8.83
C VAL A 185 -5.54 -4.85 8.53
N LYS A 186 -6.03 -4.88 7.27
CA LYS A 186 -7.03 -5.84 6.80
C LYS A 186 -6.60 -7.28 7.00
N SER A 187 -5.42 -7.64 6.52
CA SER A 187 -4.90 -9.01 6.65
C SER A 187 -4.65 -9.39 8.11
N ALA A 188 -4.13 -8.48 8.93
CA ALA A 188 -3.92 -8.72 10.35
C ALA A 188 -5.25 -8.99 11.07
N ALA A 189 -6.31 -8.25 10.74
CA ALA A 189 -7.65 -8.46 11.28
C ALA A 189 -8.24 -9.81 10.82
N LEU A 190 -8.14 -10.14 9.52
CA LEU A 190 -8.59 -11.43 8.99
C LEU A 190 -7.87 -12.61 9.65
N PHE A 191 -6.56 -12.49 9.87
CA PHE A 191 -5.79 -13.54 10.50
C PHE A 191 -6.03 -13.68 11.99
N GLN A 192 -6.30 -12.57 12.70
CA GLN A 192 -6.76 -12.61 14.09
C GLN A 192 -8.13 -13.26 14.22
N ALA A 193 -9.03 -13.00 13.25
CA ALA A 193 -10.34 -13.67 13.21
C ALA A 193 -10.23 -15.16 12.84
N SER A 194 -9.21 -15.56 12.08
CA SER A 194 -9.03 -16.94 11.65
C SER A 194 -8.46 -17.84 12.76
N LYS A 195 -9.29 -18.75 13.26
CA LYS A 195 -8.91 -19.77 14.26
C LYS A 195 -7.80 -20.72 13.76
N ALA A 196 -7.69 -20.89 12.43
CA ALA A 196 -6.71 -21.74 11.75
C ALA A 196 -5.25 -21.30 11.95
N LEU A 197 -4.98 -20.00 12.09
CA LEU A 197 -3.63 -19.50 12.40
C LEU A 197 -3.38 -19.35 13.91
N HIS A 198 -4.44 -19.31 14.73
CA HIS A 198 -4.33 -19.27 16.18
C HIS A 198 -3.94 -20.61 16.83
N MET A 199 -4.20 -21.73 16.14
CA MET A 199 -3.85 -23.09 16.58
C MET A 199 -2.37 -23.44 16.33
N ALA A 200 -1.61 -22.58 15.65
CA ALA A 200 -0.20 -22.78 15.42
C ALA A 200 0.60 -22.42 16.68
N THR A 201 1.12 -23.45 17.37
CA THR A 201 2.19 -23.27 18.37
C THR A 201 3.31 -22.37 17.81
N PRO A 202 4.03 -21.60 18.64
CA PRO A 202 5.11 -20.72 18.19
C PRO A 202 6.25 -21.57 17.61
N ARG A 203 6.11 -21.90 16.33
CA ARG A 203 7.05 -22.66 15.52
C ARG A 203 7.81 -21.70 14.62
N PRO A 204 9.02 -22.06 14.17
CA PRO A 204 9.88 -21.15 13.42
C PRO A 204 9.15 -20.69 12.15
N ALA A 205 8.75 -19.42 12.14
CA ALA A 205 8.26 -18.77 10.94
C ALA A 205 9.48 -18.27 10.16
N ARG A 206 9.54 -18.59 8.87
CA ARG A 206 10.61 -18.17 7.96
C ARG A 206 10.05 -17.27 6.87
N GLY A 207 10.88 -16.37 6.38
CA GLY A 207 10.51 -15.39 5.34
C GLY A 207 10.35 -13.98 5.88
N GLY A 208 9.90 -13.05 5.02
CA GLY A 208 9.81 -11.63 5.35
C GLY A 208 11.16 -10.88 5.44
N THR A 209 12.29 -11.55 5.18
CA THR A 209 13.63 -10.93 5.13
C THR A 209 13.74 -9.83 4.08
N ILE A 210 12.91 -9.90 3.04
CA ILE A 210 12.74 -8.87 2.01
C ILE A 210 12.37 -7.50 2.60
N TYR A 211 11.49 -7.45 3.61
CA TYR A 211 11.09 -6.18 4.23
C TYR A 211 12.24 -5.54 4.99
N HIS A 212 13.05 -6.36 5.65
CA HIS A 212 14.27 -5.90 6.29
C HIS A 212 15.28 -5.38 5.25
N ALA A 213 15.43 -6.06 4.10
CA ALA A 213 16.30 -5.58 3.02
C ALA A 213 15.79 -4.24 2.44
N MET A 214 14.48 -4.10 2.27
CA MET A 214 13.84 -2.86 1.79
C MET A 214 13.88 -1.70 2.79
N GLU A 215 13.91 -1.98 4.09
CA GLU A 215 14.15 -0.96 5.13
C GLU A 215 15.59 -0.46 5.10
N LEU A 216 16.57 -1.35 4.89
CA LEU A 216 17.98 -0.99 4.78
C LEU A 216 18.31 -0.30 3.45
N ASN A 217 17.68 -0.74 2.35
CA ASN A 217 17.83 -0.17 1.04
C ASN A 217 16.47 0.11 0.39
N PRO A 218 15.89 1.30 0.60
CA PRO A 218 14.60 1.69 0.02
C PRO A 218 14.55 1.65 -1.51
N ARG A 219 15.70 1.63 -2.20
CA ARG A 219 15.79 1.52 -3.66
C ARG A 219 15.25 0.20 -4.20
N LEU A 220 15.24 -0.85 -3.35
CA LEU A 220 14.68 -2.16 -3.69
C LEU A 220 13.16 -2.14 -3.84
N LYS A 221 12.47 -1.12 -3.33
CA LYS A 221 11.00 -1.06 -3.40
C LYS A 221 10.54 -0.73 -4.81
N CYS A 222 9.74 -1.62 -5.40
CA CYS A 222 9.07 -1.30 -6.66
C CYS A 222 7.99 -0.21 -6.49
N CYS A 223 7.45 0.01 -5.30
CA CYS A 223 6.59 1.17 -5.02
C CYS A 223 6.89 1.70 -3.61
N PRO A 224 7.57 2.86 -3.44
CA PRO A 224 7.87 3.39 -2.10
C PRO A 224 6.65 3.97 -1.37
N THR A 225 5.55 4.25 -2.07
CA THR A 225 4.39 4.96 -1.50
C THR A 225 3.30 4.03 -0.98
N ILE A 226 3.11 2.86 -1.57
CA ILE A 226 2.07 1.89 -1.22
C ILE A 226 2.72 0.64 -0.63
N SER A 227 2.22 0.18 0.52
CA SER A 227 2.75 -1.05 1.13
C SER A 227 2.20 -2.30 0.44
N LEU A 228 3.11 -3.20 0.02
CA LEU A 228 2.76 -4.47 -0.65
C LEU A 228 2.69 -5.67 0.31
N ARG A 229 2.80 -5.43 1.62
CA ARG A 229 2.81 -6.49 2.65
C ARG A 229 1.59 -7.41 2.58
N GLY A 230 0.42 -6.83 2.29
CA GLY A 230 -0.84 -7.55 2.15
C GLY A 230 -0.86 -8.59 1.04
N THR A 231 0.03 -8.49 0.05
CA THR A 231 0.09 -9.38 -1.12
C THR A 231 0.81 -10.71 -0.86
N ASP A 232 1.49 -10.82 0.28
CA ASP A 232 2.26 -12.02 0.62
C ASP A 232 1.37 -13.24 0.84
N CYS A 233 1.89 -14.39 0.42
CA CYS A 233 1.26 -15.68 0.65
C CYS A 233 1.93 -16.40 1.82
N PHE A 234 1.16 -17.19 2.56
CA PHE A 234 1.68 -18.05 3.62
C PHE A 234 1.53 -19.52 3.23
N LEU A 235 2.64 -20.24 3.18
CA LEU A 235 2.65 -21.68 2.99
C LEU A 235 2.75 -22.35 4.37
N LEU A 236 1.76 -23.18 4.67
CA LEU A 236 1.65 -23.94 5.91
C LEU A 236 2.03 -25.39 5.62
N CYS A 237 3.11 -25.87 6.25
CA CYS A 237 3.64 -27.21 6.06
C CYS A 237 3.23 -28.10 7.24
N TYR A 238 2.39 -29.08 6.99
CA TYR A 238 1.94 -30.06 7.98
C TYR A 238 2.64 -31.40 7.77
N CYS A 239 2.96 -32.09 8.87
CA CYS A 239 3.46 -33.45 8.87
C CYS A 239 2.61 -34.24 9.87
N ASN A 240 1.98 -35.33 9.43
CA ASN A 240 1.04 -36.14 10.23
C ASN A 240 -0.07 -35.29 10.88
N GLY A 241 -0.62 -34.32 10.13
CA GLY A 241 -1.66 -33.41 10.62
C GLY A 241 -1.18 -32.29 11.56
N VAL A 242 0.12 -32.25 11.90
CA VAL A 242 0.69 -31.23 12.78
C VAL A 242 1.46 -30.19 11.97
N LEU A 243 1.17 -28.91 12.15
CA LEU A 243 1.86 -27.81 11.47
C LEU A 243 3.34 -27.75 11.90
N ILE A 244 4.28 -28.11 11.05
CA ILE A 244 5.73 -28.10 11.34
C ILE A 244 6.34 -26.72 11.12
N GLU A 245 6.02 -26.08 10.00
CA GLU A 245 6.71 -24.87 9.54
C GLU A 245 5.74 -23.95 8.80
N ARG A 246 6.02 -22.64 8.88
CA ARG A 246 5.31 -21.61 8.12
C ARG A 246 6.32 -20.80 7.30
N LEU A 247 6.10 -20.72 6.00
CA LEU A 247 6.90 -19.93 5.08
C LEU A 247 6.08 -18.73 4.60
N ARG A 248 6.61 -17.51 4.78
CA ARG A 248 6.06 -16.29 4.20
C ARG A 248 6.73 -16.04 2.85
N LEU A 249 5.93 -16.05 1.79
CA LEU A 249 6.35 -15.87 0.41
C LEU A 249 5.93 -14.49 -0.08
N SER A 250 6.87 -13.75 -0.66
CA SER A 250 6.65 -12.43 -1.24
C SER A 250 6.87 -12.47 -2.74
N LEU A 251 6.11 -11.67 -3.48
CA LEU A 251 6.21 -11.58 -4.92
C LEU A 251 7.53 -10.92 -5.34
N LEU A 252 8.25 -11.56 -6.26
CA LEU A 252 9.51 -11.04 -6.81
C LEU A 252 9.30 -9.72 -7.54
N SER A 253 8.14 -9.54 -8.18
CA SER A 253 7.72 -8.31 -8.85
C SER A 253 7.58 -7.09 -7.92
N GLY A 254 7.58 -7.30 -6.60
CA GLY A 254 7.66 -6.23 -5.60
C GLY A 254 9.06 -5.63 -5.46
N ILE A 255 10.10 -6.29 -5.99
CA ILE A 255 11.50 -5.87 -5.91
C ILE A 255 11.93 -5.20 -7.22
N ASN A 256 12.64 -4.07 -7.11
CA ASN A 256 13.29 -3.44 -8.24
C ASN A 256 14.79 -3.81 -8.29
N PHE A 257 15.14 -4.77 -9.15
CA PHE A 257 16.53 -5.21 -9.36
C PHE A 257 17.34 -4.27 -10.24
N GLU A 258 16.70 -3.45 -11.08
CA GLU A 258 17.40 -2.51 -11.98
C GLU A 258 18.10 -1.40 -11.20
N ARG A 259 17.49 -0.93 -10.10
CA ARG A 259 17.96 0.22 -9.31
C ARG A 259 18.78 -0.18 -8.09
N ALA A 260 18.73 -1.44 -7.69
CA ALA A 260 19.49 -1.98 -6.57
C ALA A 260 19.81 -3.45 -6.80
N VAL A 261 21.08 -3.74 -7.05
CA VAL A 261 21.56 -5.10 -7.29
C VAL A 261 21.72 -5.82 -5.96
N ILE A 262 20.97 -6.93 -5.78
CA ILE A 262 21.25 -7.91 -4.74
C ILE A 262 22.12 -9.01 -5.39
N PRO A 263 23.32 -9.29 -4.88
CA PRO A 263 24.18 -10.31 -5.46
C PRO A 263 23.52 -11.69 -5.42
N HIS A 264 23.70 -12.45 -6.50
CA HIS A 264 23.31 -13.86 -6.55
C HIS A 264 24.36 -14.71 -5.82
N SER A 265 23.89 -15.59 -4.93
CA SER A 265 24.75 -16.59 -4.32
C SER A 265 25.03 -17.72 -5.30
N LYS A 266 26.23 -18.30 -5.23
CA LYS A 266 26.56 -19.54 -5.96
C LYS A 266 25.85 -20.76 -5.38
N ALA A 267 25.39 -20.68 -4.14
CA ALA A 267 24.66 -21.75 -3.48
C ALA A 267 23.16 -21.70 -3.87
N PRO A 268 22.57 -22.83 -4.29
CA PRO A 268 21.15 -22.87 -4.60
C PRO A 268 20.29 -22.66 -3.35
N SER A 269 19.04 -22.25 -3.57
CA SER A 269 18.00 -22.24 -2.55
C SER A 269 17.76 -23.66 -2.04
N ARG A 270 17.47 -23.77 -0.74
CA ARG A 270 17.02 -25.05 -0.15
C ARG A 270 15.58 -25.39 -0.51
N TYR A 271 14.86 -24.46 -1.13
CA TYR A 271 13.45 -24.57 -1.48
C TYR A 271 13.25 -24.46 -2.99
N VAL A 272 12.06 -24.88 -3.44
CA VAL A 272 11.53 -24.65 -4.81
C VAL A 272 11.22 -23.17 -5.12
N VAL A 273 11.58 -22.27 -4.20
CA VAL A 273 11.42 -20.82 -4.29
C VAL A 273 12.74 -20.12 -4.01
N ASN A 274 12.88 -18.88 -4.49
CA ASN A 274 14.06 -18.06 -4.23
C ASN A 274 14.15 -17.68 -2.74
N GLU A 275 15.36 -17.77 -2.19
CA GLU A 275 15.63 -17.47 -0.78
C GLU A 275 16.51 -16.22 -0.66
N LEU A 276 16.03 -15.20 0.06
CA LEU A 276 16.81 -14.01 0.38
C LEU A 276 17.47 -14.17 1.77
N ARG A 277 18.80 -14.30 1.79
CA ARG A 277 19.57 -14.54 3.02
C ARG A 277 20.36 -13.29 3.41
N ALA A 278 20.30 -12.94 4.70
CA ALA A 278 21.19 -11.93 5.26
C ALA A 278 22.59 -12.52 5.49
N THR A 279 23.60 -11.92 4.88
CA THR A 279 25.01 -12.22 5.12
C THR A 279 25.57 -11.19 6.10
N VAL A 280 26.11 -11.66 7.21
CA VAL A 280 26.88 -10.82 8.12
C VAL A 280 28.30 -10.78 7.58
N SER A 281 28.70 -9.66 6.98
CA SER A 281 30.09 -9.44 6.61
C SER A 281 30.86 -9.12 7.89
N SER A 282 31.43 -10.14 8.54
CA SER A 282 32.43 -9.96 9.59
C SER A 282 33.77 -9.68 8.91
N VAL A 283 33.97 -8.47 8.41
CA VAL A 283 35.35 -8.01 8.16
C VAL A 283 35.89 -7.61 9.53
N PRO A 284 36.88 -8.30 10.10
CA PRO A 284 37.57 -7.78 11.27
C PRO A 284 38.32 -6.53 10.80
N LYS A 285 37.80 -5.35 11.10
CA LYS A 285 38.60 -4.12 11.01
C LYS A 285 39.54 -4.13 12.20
N GLU A 286 40.80 -4.45 11.94
CA GLU A 286 41.89 -4.11 12.86
C GLU A 286 41.82 -2.60 13.16
N CYS A 287 41.74 -2.28 14.45
CA CYS A 287 41.81 -0.93 15.04
C CYS A 287 40.94 0.16 14.39
N GLY A 288 39.66 0.23 14.79
CA GLY A 288 38.80 1.40 14.61
C GLY A 288 37.50 1.26 15.41
N PRO A 289 36.73 2.34 15.62
CA PRO A 289 35.47 2.27 16.36
C PRO A 289 34.55 1.24 15.70
N VAL A 290 33.97 0.34 16.52
CA VAL A 290 33.12 -0.76 16.09
C VAL A 290 31.85 -0.19 15.44
N LEU A 291 31.90 0.03 14.12
CA LEU A 291 30.70 0.28 13.35
C LEU A 291 29.83 -0.99 13.38
N PRO A 292 28.49 -0.85 13.50
CA PRO A 292 27.61 -2.00 13.47
C PRO A 292 27.84 -2.81 12.18
N PRO A 293 27.79 -4.16 12.25
CA PRO A 293 28.09 -5.00 11.11
C PRO A 293 27.19 -4.64 9.93
N LYS A 294 27.80 -4.35 8.78
CA LYS A 294 27.08 -4.05 7.55
C LYS A 294 26.42 -5.35 7.07
N ARG A 295 25.12 -5.50 7.35
CA ARG A 295 24.31 -6.61 6.83
C ARG A 295 24.16 -6.42 5.33
N SER A 296 24.69 -7.36 4.55
CA SER A 296 24.42 -7.50 3.12
C SER A 296 23.40 -8.61 2.90
N TYR A 297 22.79 -8.65 1.72
CA TYR A 297 21.86 -9.72 1.35
C TYR A 297 22.36 -10.42 0.10
N GLU A 298 22.09 -11.72 0.01
CA GLU A 298 22.28 -12.52 -1.19
C GLU A 298 20.97 -13.23 -1.56
N ILE A 299 20.69 -13.33 -2.86
CA ILE A 299 19.58 -14.15 -3.37
C ILE A 299 20.11 -15.51 -3.79
N ARG A 300 19.50 -16.56 -3.28
CA ARG A 300 19.71 -17.94 -3.72
C ARG A 300 18.58 -18.33 -4.64
N MET A 301 18.92 -18.65 -5.88
CA MET A 301 17.95 -19.06 -6.88
C MET A 301 17.53 -20.52 -6.63
N SER A 302 16.28 -20.86 -6.92
CA SER A 302 15.88 -22.26 -6.94
C SER A 302 16.58 -23.03 -8.07
N LEU A 303 16.82 -24.33 -7.85
CA LEU A 303 17.48 -25.21 -8.84
C LEU A 303 16.56 -25.53 -10.01
N GLU A 304 15.25 -25.58 -9.77
CA GLU A 304 14.24 -25.88 -10.77
C GLU A 304 13.34 -24.65 -10.97
N PRO A 305 13.08 -24.23 -12.22
CA PRO A 305 12.12 -23.17 -12.49
C PRO A 305 10.73 -23.66 -12.09
N SER A 306 10.24 -23.24 -10.93
CA SER A 306 8.86 -23.49 -10.55
C SER A 306 7.94 -22.50 -11.25
N VAL A 307 6.71 -22.92 -11.55
CA VAL A 307 5.64 -22.05 -12.09
C VAL A 307 5.39 -20.81 -11.18
N TRP A 308 5.82 -20.90 -9.93
CA TRP A 308 5.72 -19.88 -8.90
C TRP A 308 6.91 -18.88 -8.87
N CYS A 309 7.96 -19.12 -9.67
CA CYS A 309 9.16 -18.27 -9.76
C CYS A 309 9.31 -17.54 -11.10
N ILE A 310 8.25 -17.50 -11.92
CA ILE A 310 8.19 -16.79 -13.22
C ILE A 310 7.99 -15.28 -13.00
#